data_AF-A0A937AI76-F1
#
_entry.id   AF-A0A937AI76-F1
#
_cell.length_a   1.000
_cell.length_b   1.000
_cell.length_c   1.000
_cell.angle_alpha   90.00
_cell.angle_beta   90.00
_cell.angle_gamma   90.00
#
_symmetry.space_group_name_H-M   'P 1'
#
loop_
_entity.id
_entity.type
_entity.pdbx_description
1 polymer ?
#
loop_
_entity_poly.entity_id
_entity_poly.type
_entity_poly.pdbx_seq_one_letter_code
_entity_poly.pdbx_strand_id
1 'polypeptide(L)' 'MSTAVAQARIKDALKELKIAWAQAKQHWDDTASTKFEEEFLSPIDGKASAAIGAMGRLSEILDAARRACDKDR' A
#
# COMPACT_ATOMS: atom_id res chain seq x y z
N MET A 1 -15.43 6.58 4.01
CA MET A 1 -14.72 5.38 3.48
C MET A 1 -14.08 4.65 4.64
N SER A 2 -14.27 3.33 4.75
CA SER A 2 -13.55 2.53 5.77
C SER A 2 -12.07 2.45 5.42
N THR A 3 -11.20 2.61 6.42
CA THR A 3 -9.73 2.44 6.31
C THR A 3 -9.35 1.08 5.73
N ALA A 4 -10.15 0.04 6.00
CA ALA A 4 -9.97 -1.30 5.44
C ALA A 4 -10.11 -1.34 3.91
N VAL A 5 -11.09 -0.61 3.35
CA VAL A 5 -11.29 -0.54 1.89
C VAL A 5 -10.13 0.22 1.23
N ALA A 6 -9.65 1.28 1.87
CA ALA A 6 -8.49 2.03 1.37
C ALA A 6 -7.21 1.18 1.38
N GLN A 7 -6.98 0.39 2.43
CA GLN A 7 -5.86 -0.57 2.49
C GLN A 7 -5.93 -1.61 1.37
N ALA A 8 -7.09 -2.22 1.14
CA ALA A 8 -7.27 -3.20 0.08
C ALA A 8 -6.92 -2.61 -1.29
N ARG A 9 -7.45 -1.42 -1.59
CA ARG A 9 -7.16 -0.72 -2.86
C ARG A 9 -5.68 -0.44 -3.07
N ILE A 10 -4.94 -0.03 -2.03
CA ILE A 10 -3.49 0.19 -2.16
C ILE A 10 -2.75 -1.13 -2.40
N LYS A 11 -3.14 -2.21 -1.71
CA LYS A 11 -2.54 -3.54 -1.94
C LYS A 11 -2.78 -4.05 -3.35
N ASP A 12 -4.00 -3.89 -3.86
CA ASP A 12 -4.37 -4.32 -5.20
C ASP A 12 -3.61 -3.51 -6.26
N ALA A 13 -3.56 -2.18 -6.12
CA ALA A 13 -2.80 -1.32 -7.03
C ALA A 13 -1.29 -1.62 -7.03
N LEU A 14 -0.70 -1.91 -5.87
CA LEU A 14 0.69 -2.35 -5.78
C LEU A 14 0.92 -3.68 -6.51
N LYS A 15 -0.02 -4.62 -6.37
CA LYS A 15 0.06 -5.92 -7.06
C LYS A 15 0.00 -5.73 -8.58
N GLU A 16 -0.93 -4.91 -9.06
CA GLU A 16 -1.05 -4.56 -10.48
C GLU A 16 0.23 -3.90 -11.00
N LEU A 17 0.80 -2.96 -10.24
CA LEU A 17 2.07 -2.32 -10.58
C LEU A 17 3.21 -3.34 -10.74
N LYS A 18 3.32 -4.30 -9.82
CA LYS A 18 4.35 -5.36 -9.88
C LYS A 18 4.17 -6.28 -11.08
N ILE A 19 2.92 -6.63 -11.41
CA ILE A 19 2.61 -7.44 -12.59
C ILE A 19 2.99 -6.67 -13.86
N ALA A 20 2.59 -5.41 -13.98
CA ALA A 20 2.92 -4.56 -15.13
C ALA A 20 4.43 -4.36 -15.27
N TRP A 21 5.15 -4.16 -14.16
CA TRP A 21 6.61 -4.05 -14.17
C TRP A 21 7.29 -5.34 -14.63
N ALA A 22 6.84 -6.49 -14.11
CA ALA A 22 7.37 -7.79 -14.53
C ALA A 22 7.16 -8.05 -16.03
N GLN A 23 6.03 -7.63 -16.60
CA GLN A 23 5.77 -7.69 -18.04
C GLN A 23 6.68 -6.73 -18.81
N ALA A 24 6.85 -5.50 -18.35
CA ALA A 24 7.75 -4.53 -18.97
C ALA A 24 9.19 -5.05 -19.01
N LYS A 25 9.68 -5.65 -17.92
CA LYS A 25 11.02 -6.25 -17.85
C LYS A 25 11.25 -7.39 -18.85
N GLN A 26 10.22 -8.06 -19.37
CA GLN A 26 10.42 -9.09 -20.40
C GLN A 26 10.95 -8.51 -21.71
N HIS A 27 10.70 -7.22 -21.96
CA HIS A 27 11.11 -6.51 -23.17
C HIS A 27 12.08 -5.37 -22.89
N TRP A 28 12.21 -4.96 -21.63
CA TRP A 28 13.03 -3.84 -21.18
C TRP A 28 13.92 -4.24 -19.98
N ASP A 29 15.06 -4.87 -20.28
CA ASP A 29 16.03 -5.35 -19.28
C ASP A 29 17.41 -4.75 -19.52
N ASP A 30 17.48 -3.42 -19.52
CA ASP A 30 18.72 -2.68 -19.68
C ASP A 30 19.08 -1.92 -18.38
N THR A 31 20.18 -1.16 -18.44
CA THR A 31 20.59 -0.33 -17.30
C THR A 31 19.56 0.76 -16.97
N ALA A 32 18.77 1.23 -17.94
CA ALA A 32 17.74 2.23 -17.69
C ALA A 32 16.55 1.63 -16.94
N SER A 33 16.14 0.40 -17.25
CA SER A 33 15.06 -0.28 -16.52
C SER A 33 15.44 -0.57 -15.07
N THR A 34 16.70 -0.94 -14.82
CA THR A 34 17.23 -1.12 -13.45
C THR A 34 17.18 0.19 -12.67
N LYS A 35 17.67 1.30 -13.25
CA LYS A 35 17.60 2.62 -12.61
C LYS A 35 16.17 3.06 -12.35
N PHE A 36 15.26 2.80 -13.30
CA PHE A 36 13.86 3.14 -13.15
C PHE A 36 13.20 2.39 -11.98
N GLU A 37 13.50 1.10 -11.82
CA GLU A 37 13.03 0.30 -10.70
C GLU A 37 13.53 0.81 -9.35
N GLU A 38 14.81 1.17 -9.27
CA GLU A 38 15.42 1.68 -8.05
C GLU A 38 14.92 3.08 -7.68
N GLU A 39 14.80 3.98 -8.66
CA GLU A 39 14.48 5.39 -8.43
C GLU A 39 12.98 5.62 -8.22
N PHE A 40 12.12 4.88 -8.92
CA PHE A 40 10.68 5.15 -8.92
C PHE A 40 9.85 4.04 -8.28
N LEU A 41 10.13 2.76 -8.57
CA LEU A 41 9.28 1.66 -8.11
C LEU A 41 9.59 1.24 -6.66
N SER A 42 10.87 1.06 -6.32
CA SER A 42 11.31 0.65 -4.98
C SER A 42 10.80 1.60 -3.87
N PRO A 43 10.82 2.94 -4.04
CA PRO A 43 10.28 3.85 -3.04
C PRO A 43 8.75 3.75 -2.87
N ILE A 44 8.01 3.38 -3.91
CA ILE A 44 6.56 3.23 -3.84
C ILE A 44 6.19 2.06 -2.91
N ASP A 45 6.91 0.93 -3.03
CA ASP A 45 6.69 -0.25 -2.19
C ASP A 45 6.83 0.08 -0.68
N GLY A 46 7.89 0.81 -0.32
CA GLY A 46 8.12 1.24 1.06
C GLY A 46 7.05 2.21 1.56
N LYS A 47 6.72 3.24 0.76
CA LYS A 47 5.71 4.25 1.12
C LYS A 47 4.31 3.65 1.26
N ALA A 48 3.92 2.78 0.33
CA ALA A 48 2.62 2.12 0.34
C ALA A 48 2.50 1.14 1.53
N SER A 49 3.56 0.39 1.84
CA SER A 49 3.59 -0.48 3.03
C SER A 49 3.44 0.32 4.32
N ALA A 50 4.14 1.46 4.44
CA ALA A 50 4.00 2.36 5.57
C ALA A 50 2.57 2.93 5.70
N ALA A 51 1.96 3.33 4.59
CA ALA A 51 0.59 3.82 4.56
C ALA A 51 -0.43 2.75 4.97
N ILE A 52 -0.28 1.51 4.48
CA ILE A 52 -1.12 0.37 4.88
C ILE A 52 -1.02 0.14 6.39
N GLY A 53 0.20 0.10 6.94
CA GLY A 53 0.41 -0.07 8.38
C GLY A 53 -0.20 1.06 9.22
N ALA A 54 -0.05 2.31 8.78
CA ALA A 54 -0.65 3.46 9.46
C ALA A 54 -2.18 3.40 9.47
N MET A 55 -2.79 3.03 8.34
CA MET A 55 -4.25 2.83 8.26
C MET A 55 -4.74 1.71 9.17
N GLY A 56 -3.92 0.69 9.42
CA GLY A 56 -4.27 -0.43 10.31
C GLY A 56 -4.37 0.04 11.75
N ARG A 57 -3.33 0.75 12.21
CA ARG A 57 -3.33 1.38 13.54
C ARG A 57 -4.48 2.36 13.73
N LEU A 58 -4.79 3.17 12.71
CA LEU A 58 -5.93 4.09 12.75
C LEU A 58 -7.25 3.33 12.89
N SER A 59 -7.42 2.21 12.21
CA SER A 59 -8.62 1.36 12.35
C SER A 59 -8.77 0.85 13.78
N GLU A 60 -7.69 0.33 14.37
CA GLU A 60 -7.70 -0.19 15.74
C GLU A 60 -8.06 0.89 16.77
N ILE A 61 -7.51 2.09 16.62
CA ILE A 61 -7.80 3.23 17.50
C ILE A 61 -9.28 3.64 17.38
N LEU A 62 -9.81 3.72 16.15
CA LEU A 62 -11.21 4.08 15.92
C LEU A 62 -12.16 3.02 16.50
N ASP A 63 -11.83 1.73 16.35
CA ASP A 63 -12.63 0.64 16.93
C ASP A 63 -12.56 0.63 18.46
N ALA A 64 -11.41 0.96 19.05
CA ALA A 64 -11.27 1.13 20.49
C ALA A 64 -12.10 2.31 21.01
N ALA A 65 -12.03 3.47 20.36
CA ALA A 65 -12.81 4.65 20.71
C ALA A 65 -14.32 4.39 20.62
N ARG A 66 -14.76 3.72 19.55
CA ARG A 66 -16.17 3.34 19.39
C ARG A 66 -16.66 2.44 20.53
N ARG A 67 -15.86 1.44 20.92
CA ARG A 67 -16.17 0.55 22.05
C ARG A 67 -16.19 1.27 23.39
N ALA A 68 -15.37 2.29 23.58
CA ALA A 68 -15.38 3.11 24.80
C ALA A 68 -16.69 3.91 24.90
N CYS A 69 -17.10 4.59 23.83
CA CYS A 69 -18.34 5.36 23.82
C CYS A 69 -19.61 4.50 23.98
N ASP A 70 -19.60 3.25 23.52
CA ASP A 70 -20.74 2.33 23.64
C ASP A 70 -20.87 1.73 25.06
N LYS A 71 -19.81 1.78 25.88
CA LYS A 71 -19.81 1.33 27.28
C LYS A 71 -20.26 2.41 28.27
N ASP A 72 -20.18 3.69 27.87
CA ASP A 72 -20.58 4.85 28.69
C ASP A 72 -22.07 5.24 28.52
N ARG A 73 -22.85 4.45 27.80
CA ARG A 73 -24.29 4.65 27.58
C ARG A 73 -25.10 3.51 28.21
#